data_AF-A0A935GDV0-F1
#
_entry.id   AF-A0A935GDV0-F1
#
_cell.length_a   1.000
_cell.length_b   1.000
_cell.length_c   1.000
_cell.angle_alpha   90.00
_cell.angle_beta   90.00
_cell.angle_gamma   90.00
#
_symmetry.space_group_name_H-M   'P 1'
#
loop_
_entity.id
_entity.type
_entity.pdbx_description
1 polymer ?
#
loop_
_entity_poly.entity_id
_entity_poly.type
_entity_poly.pdbx_seq_one_letter_code
_entity_poly.pdbx_strand_id
1 'polypeptide(L)'
;MKKVSFILMALVISAFAIMSSSCAKEKGCMDPESINYNPDAEEDDGSCEYVGYGIFWFDKMTSDSLMDYDANILTVYIDNVKKDDISVSEYCTTEPEYLGDCGTITQIYLGKDMAKSVTYSIKDQDNYEWFTGTLTIIANDVSKKQLKWDEAL
;
A
#
# COMPACT_ATOMS: atom_id res chain seq x y z
N MET A 1 -23.33 58.10 -36.55
CA MET A 1 -23.46 56.66 -36.87
C MET A 1 -22.37 55.77 -36.27
N LYS A 2 -21.15 56.27 -35.96
CA LYS A 2 -20.05 55.48 -35.36
C LYS A 2 -20.28 55.03 -33.90
N LYS A 3 -21.10 55.76 -33.12
CA LYS A 3 -21.36 55.45 -31.70
C LYS A 3 -22.22 54.19 -31.48
N VAL A 4 -23.13 53.88 -32.42
CA VAL A 4 -23.99 52.68 -32.34
C VAL A 4 -23.19 51.40 -32.61
N SER A 5 -22.21 51.46 -33.50
CA SER A 5 -21.27 50.35 -33.78
C SER A 5 -20.34 50.04 -32.60
N PHE A 6 -19.86 51.06 -31.87
CA PHE A 6 -19.05 50.87 -30.66
C PHE A 6 -19.88 50.30 -29.48
N ILE A 7 -21.14 50.70 -29.33
CA ILE A 7 -22.03 50.19 -28.28
C ILE A 7 -22.43 48.73 -28.57
N LEU A 8 -22.73 48.39 -29.82
CA LEU A 8 -22.98 46.99 -30.24
C LEU A 8 -21.75 46.11 -30.06
N MET A 9 -20.56 46.61 -30.38
CA MET A 9 -19.30 45.89 -30.15
C MET A 9 -19.01 45.70 -28.65
N ALA A 10 -19.27 46.70 -27.81
CA ALA A 10 -19.11 46.60 -26.36
C ALA A 10 -20.11 45.63 -25.70
N LEU A 11 -21.37 45.56 -26.19
CA LEU A 11 -22.39 44.63 -25.70
C LEU A 11 -22.08 43.16 -26.09
N VAL A 12 -21.47 42.95 -27.27
CA VAL A 12 -21.01 41.62 -27.70
C VAL A 12 -19.78 41.17 -26.89
N ILE A 13 -18.86 42.09 -26.56
CA ILE A 13 -17.70 41.81 -25.70
C ILE A 13 -18.16 41.56 -24.24
N SER A 14 -19.16 42.28 -23.73
CA SER A 14 -19.71 42.02 -22.39
C SER A 14 -20.50 40.71 -22.31
N ALA A 15 -21.16 40.28 -23.39
CA ALA A 15 -21.83 38.98 -23.45
C ALA A 15 -20.83 37.81 -23.56
N PHE A 16 -19.69 38.02 -24.23
CA PHE A 16 -18.63 37.00 -24.35
C PHE A 16 -17.82 36.83 -23.06
N ALA A 17 -17.76 37.86 -22.20
CA ALA A 17 -17.07 37.79 -20.91
C ALA A 17 -17.83 36.97 -19.85
N ILE A 18 -19.14 36.74 -20.00
CA ILE A 18 -19.98 36.07 -18.99
C ILE A 18 -20.05 34.54 -19.22
N MET A 19 -19.60 34.02 -20.36
CA MET A 19 -19.68 32.57 -20.67
C MET A 19 -18.42 31.78 -20.30
N SER A 20 -17.48 32.38 -19.56
CA SER A 20 -16.23 31.72 -19.16
C SER A 20 -16.25 31.15 -17.74
N SER A 21 -17.41 31.12 -17.07
CA SER A 21 -17.63 30.20 -15.94
C SER A 21 -17.77 28.77 -16.47
N SER A 22 -16.71 28.28 -17.11
CA SER A 22 -16.55 26.85 -17.32
C SER A 22 -16.67 26.22 -15.94
N CYS A 23 -17.65 25.34 -15.78
CA CYS A 23 -17.78 24.47 -14.62
C CYS A 23 -16.48 23.63 -14.56
N ALA A 24 -15.48 24.11 -13.84
CA ALA A 24 -14.27 23.34 -13.61
C ALA A 24 -14.65 22.29 -12.59
N LYS A 25 -14.94 21.08 -13.08
CA LYS A 25 -15.14 19.92 -12.21
C LYS A 25 -13.93 19.78 -11.31
N GLU A 26 -14.18 19.65 -10.01
CA GLU A 26 -13.12 19.31 -9.08
C GLU A 26 -12.55 17.95 -9.47
N LYS A 27 -11.23 17.86 -9.60
CA LYS A 27 -10.53 16.66 -10.03
C LYS A 27 -9.76 16.06 -8.85
N GLY A 28 -9.81 14.75 -8.72
CA GLY A 28 -9.07 14.01 -7.70
C GLY A 28 -9.41 12.54 -7.75
N CYS A 29 -8.74 11.72 -6.95
CA CYS A 29 -9.08 10.31 -6.88
C CYS A 29 -10.50 10.12 -6.34
N MET A 30 -11.34 9.42 -7.11
CA MET A 30 -12.72 9.12 -6.71
C MET A 30 -12.89 7.73 -6.08
N ASP A 31 -11.82 6.97 -5.90
CA ASP A 31 -11.85 5.65 -5.29
C ASP A 31 -11.80 5.75 -3.76
N PRO A 32 -12.88 5.38 -3.03
CA PRO A 32 -12.92 5.45 -1.57
C PRO A 32 -11.96 4.48 -0.87
N GLU A 33 -11.44 3.48 -1.58
CA GLU A 33 -10.45 2.55 -1.06
C GLU A 33 -9.00 3.03 -1.32
N SER A 34 -8.80 4.19 -1.94
CA SER A 34 -7.48 4.78 -2.10
C SER A 34 -7.05 5.58 -0.85
N ILE A 35 -5.75 5.75 -0.66
CA ILE A 35 -5.20 6.56 0.45
C ILE A 35 -5.33 8.06 0.23
N ASN A 36 -5.66 8.48 -1.00
CA ASN A 36 -5.76 9.87 -1.43
C ASN A 36 -7.14 10.19 -2.04
N TYR A 37 -8.17 9.46 -1.61
CA TYR A 37 -9.56 9.70 -1.97
C TYR A 37 -9.95 11.17 -1.71
N ASN A 38 -10.50 11.82 -2.73
CA ASN A 38 -11.10 13.14 -2.62
C ASN A 38 -12.63 13.00 -2.72
N PRO A 39 -13.38 13.14 -1.61
CA PRO A 39 -14.85 13.07 -1.64
C PRO A 39 -15.51 14.22 -2.41
N ASP A 40 -14.79 15.33 -2.61
CA ASP A 40 -15.28 16.50 -3.33
C ASP A 40 -14.97 16.42 -4.85
N ALA A 41 -14.19 15.42 -5.29
CA ALA A 41 -13.90 15.22 -6.70
C ALA A 41 -15.15 14.85 -7.51
N GLU A 42 -15.40 15.59 -8.58
CA GLU A 42 -16.47 15.37 -9.55
C GLU A 42 -15.98 14.63 -10.81
N GLU A 43 -14.66 14.47 -10.96
CA GLU A 43 -14.00 13.74 -12.04
C GLU A 43 -12.71 13.08 -11.55
N ASP A 44 -12.55 11.79 -11.84
CA ASP A 44 -11.34 11.03 -11.52
C ASP A 44 -10.16 11.55 -12.36
N ASP A 45 -9.06 11.87 -11.69
CA ASP A 45 -7.82 12.32 -12.32
C ASP A 45 -6.79 11.19 -12.49
N GLY A 46 -7.13 9.96 -12.10
CA GLY A 46 -6.24 8.81 -12.13
C GLY A 46 -5.05 8.95 -11.19
N SER A 47 -5.15 9.80 -10.16
CA SER A 47 -4.13 9.96 -9.12
C SER A 47 -4.22 8.93 -8.01
N CYS A 48 -5.24 8.06 -7.98
CA CYS A 48 -5.46 7.10 -6.90
C CYS A 48 -4.22 6.29 -6.55
N GLU A 49 -3.93 6.22 -5.25
CA GLU A 49 -2.81 5.48 -4.69
C GLU A 49 -3.29 4.50 -3.63
N TYR A 50 -2.61 3.36 -3.54
CA TYR A 50 -3.04 2.24 -2.72
C TYR A 50 -1.92 1.72 -1.82
N VAL A 51 -2.35 1.11 -0.73
CA VAL A 51 -1.49 0.36 0.20
C VAL A 51 -2.09 -1.02 0.41
N GLY A 52 -1.23 -2.00 0.69
CA GLY A 52 -1.65 -3.30 1.16
C GLY A 52 -0.79 -3.73 2.34
N TYR A 53 -1.19 -4.83 2.98
CA TYR A 53 -0.50 -5.34 4.16
C TYR A 53 0.05 -6.74 3.91
N GLY A 54 1.28 -6.97 4.35
CA GLY A 54 1.90 -8.29 4.41
C GLY A 54 1.99 -8.78 5.85
N ILE A 55 1.54 -9.99 6.13
CA ILE A 55 1.79 -10.67 7.40
C ILE A 55 2.77 -11.82 7.18
N PHE A 56 3.87 -11.82 7.92
CA PHE A 56 4.73 -13.00 8.07
C PHE A 56 4.51 -13.60 9.45
N TRP A 57 4.30 -14.90 9.48
CA TRP A 57 4.02 -15.63 10.71
C TRP A 57 4.60 -17.02 10.66
N PHE A 58 4.78 -17.64 11.81
CA PHE A 58 5.27 -19.01 11.91
C PHE A 58 4.62 -19.71 13.09
N ASP A 59 4.64 -21.04 13.07
CA ASP A 59 4.06 -21.87 14.12
C ASP A 59 5.08 -22.23 15.20
N LYS A 60 4.60 -22.93 16.23
CA LYS A 60 5.45 -23.40 17.32
C LYS A 60 6.59 -24.30 16.83
N MET A 61 6.35 -25.17 15.85
CA MET A 61 7.37 -26.08 15.32
C MET A 61 8.54 -25.30 14.72
N THR A 62 8.22 -24.27 13.94
CA THR A 62 9.21 -23.40 13.32
C THR A 62 9.93 -22.56 14.37
N SER A 63 9.21 -22.03 15.37
CA SER A 63 9.79 -21.31 16.50
C SER A 63 10.79 -22.15 17.29
N ASP A 64 10.41 -23.35 17.71
CA ASP A 64 11.28 -24.28 18.45
C ASP A 64 12.53 -24.59 17.63
N SER A 65 12.37 -24.88 16.34
CA SER A 65 13.49 -25.22 15.46
C SER A 65 14.43 -24.05 15.25
N LEU A 66 13.93 -22.82 15.09
CA LEU A 66 14.76 -21.63 14.98
C LEU A 66 15.56 -21.36 16.27
N MET A 67 14.93 -21.54 17.44
CA MET A 67 15.60 -21.41 18.74
C MET A 67 16.71 -22.44 18.95
N ASP A 68 16.55 -23.67 18.44
CA ASP A 68 17.61 -24.69 18.49
C ASP A 68 18.88 -24.30 17.70
N TYR A 69 18.75 -23.35 16.77
CA TYR A 69 19.86 -22.74 16.03
C TYR A 69 20.23 -21.34 16.55
N ASP A 70 19.82 -21.01 17.78
CA ASP A 70 20.07 -19.73 18.44
C ASP A 70 19.48 -18.50 17.71
N ALA A 71 18.51 -18.69 16.80
CA ALA A 71 17.79 -17.58 16.19
C ALA A 71 16.74 -17.04 17.19
N ASN A 72 16.92 -15.79 17.62
CA ASN A 72 16.09 -15.16 18.65
C ASN A 72 15.15 -14.09 18.09
N ILE A 73 15.60 -13.38 17.06
CA ILE A 73 14.87 -12.31 16.39
C ILE A 73 14.96 -12.57 14.90
N LEU A 74 13.82 -12.52 14.21
CA LEU A 74 13.76 -12.51 12.75
C LEU A 74 13.46 -11.11 12.25
N THR A 75 14.35 -10.52 11.48
CA THR A 75 14.13 -9.26 10.77
C THR A 75 13.52 -9.52 9.39
N VAL A 76 12.41 -8.85 9.12
CA VAL A 76 11.70 -8.88 7.85
C VAL A 76 12.23 -7.78 6.94
N TYR A 77 12.69 -8.17 5.75
CA TYR A 77 13.06 -7.27 4.67
C TYR A 77 12.10 -7.43 3.50
N ILE A 78 11.59 -6.31 2.99
CA ILE A 78 10.81 -6.25 1.75
C ILE A 78 11.59 -5.44 0.72
N ASP A 79 11.86 -6.02 -0.44
CA ASP A 79 12.70 -5.44 -1.49
C ASP A 79 14.03 -4.88 -0.93
N ASN A 80 14.66 -5.66 -0.03
CA ASN A 80 15.88 -5.33 0.71
C ASN A 80 15.79 -4.14 1.70
N VAL A 81 14.58 -3.64 1.98
CA VAL A 81 14.35 -2.62 3.00
C VAL A 81 13.87 -3.28 4.28
N LYS A 82 14.55 -3.05 5.41
CA LYS A 82 14.10 -3.52 6.73
C LYS A 82 12.73 -2.94 7.04
N LYS A 83 11.78 -3.79 7.43
CA LYS A 83 10.40 -3.41 7.73
C LYS A 83 10.04 -3.62 9.18
N ASP A 84 10.35 -4.79 9.73
CA ASP A 84 9.96 -5.15 11.08
C ASP A 84 10.88 -6.22 11.66
N ASP A 85 10.77 -6.44 12.96
CA ASP A 85 11.42 -7.53 13.69
C ASP A 85 10.35 -8.38 14.39
N ILE A 86 10.54 -9.71 14.38
CA ILE A 86 9.65 -10.67 15.04
C ILE A 86 10.48 -11.41 16.08
N SER A 87 10.02 -11.43 17.34
CA SER A 87 10.62 -12.32 18.33
C SER A 87 10.31 -13.76 17.95
N VAL A 88 11.33 -14.62 17.88
CA VAL A 88 11.12 -16.06 17.58
C VAL A 88 10.26 -16.73 18.66
N SER A 89 10.22 -16.18 19.88
CA SER A 89 9.35 -16.68 20.95
C SER A 89 7.86 -16.38 20.74
N GLU A 90 7.51 -15.49 19.82
CA GLU A 90 6.13 -15.04 19.56
C GLU A 90 5.57 -15.73 18.30
N TYR A 91 5.23 -17.00 18.45
CA TYR A 91 4.64 -17.81 17.38
C TYR A 91 3.11 -17.75 17.36
N CYS A 92 2.55 -18.03 16.20
CA CYS A 92 1.12 -18.22 16.01
C CYS A 92 0.71 -19.68 16.26
N THR A 93 -0.47 -19.89 16.83
CA THR A 93 -1.08 -21.23 16.94
C THR A 93 -1.96 -21.56 15.73
N THR A 94 -2.47 -20.54 15.05
CA THR A 94 -3.29 -20.63 13.84
C THR A 94 -2.91 -19.49 12.89
N GLU A 95 -3.36 -19.57 11.64
CA GLU A 95 -3.22 -18.45 10.71
C GLU A 95 -3.88 -17.18 11.30
N PRO A 96 -3.19 -16.03 11.33
CA PRO A 96 -3.75 -14.78 11.82
C PRO A 96 -4.90 -14.32 10.91
N GLU A 97 -6.05 -14.01 11.49
CA GLU A 97 -7.22 -13.54 10.74
C GLU A 97 -7.18 -12.02 10.60
N TYR A 98 -6.72 -11.34 11.65
CA TYR A 98 -6.66 -9.88 11.71
C TYR A 98 -5.24 -9.37 11.92
N LEU A 99 -5.07 -8.09 11.60
CA LEU A 99 -3.86 -7.34 11.91
C LEU A 99 -3.68 -7.33 13.44
N GLY A 100 -2.62 -7.99 13.92
CA GLY A 100 -2.15 -7.89 15.30
C GLY A 100 -2.43 -9.12 16.16
N ASP A 101 -3.02 -10.17 15.58
CA ASP A 101 -3.24 -11.44 16.30
C ASP A 101 -1.90 -12.11 16.67
N CYS A 102 -0.97 -12.20 15.72
CA CYS A 102 0.40 -12.69 15.88
C CYS A 102 1.21 -12.47 14.58
N GLY A 103 2.54 -12.62 14.63
CA GLY A 103 3.44 -12.33 13.51
C GLY A 103 3.73 -10.83 13.33
N THR A 104 4.25 -10.43 12.17
CA THR A 104 4.48 -9.02 11.80
C THR A 104 3.35 -8.47 10.95
N ILE A 105 3.13 -7.15 11.01
CA ILE A 105 2.35 -6.42 10.02
C ILE A 105 3.27 -5.46 9.29
N THR A 106 3.41 -5.64 7.98
CA THR A 106 4.17 -4.73 7.12
C THR A 106 3.26 -4.03 6.14
N GLN A 107 3.13 -2.70 6.25
CA GLN A 107 2.44 -1.87 5.27
C GLN A 107 3.34 -1.63 4.04
N ILE A 108 2.78 -1.84 2.85
CA ILE A 108 3.50 -1.76 1.58
C ILE A 108 2.75 -0.81 0.66
N TYR A 109 3.46 0.19 0.15
CA TYR A 109 2.94 1.15 -0.81
C TYR A 109 2.95 0.57 -2.22
N LEU A 110 1.78 0.55 -2.85
CA LEU A 110 1.56 -0.02 -4.19
C LEU A 110 1.56 1.04 -5.29
N GLY A 111 1.56 2.33 -4.93
CA GLY A 111 1.36 3.40 -5.90
C GLY A 111 -0.01 3.28 -6.53
N LYS A 112 -0.09 3.38 -7.86
CA LYS A 112 -1.36 3.31 -8.61
C LYS A 112 -1.84 1.88 -8.89
N ASP A 113 -1.04 0.87 -8.53
CA ASP A 113 -1.34 -0.53 -8.80
C ASP A 113 -2.22 -1.13 -7.70
N MET A 114 -3.21 -1.94 -8.10
CA MET A 114 -4.07 -2.67 -7.16
C MET A 114 -3.41 -3.94 -6.59
N ALA A 115 -2.32 -4.38 -7.20
CA ALA A 115 -1.53 -5.48 -6.70
C ALA A 115 -0.07 -5.33 -7.12
N LYS A 116 0.85 -5.71 -6.24
CA LYS A 116 2.29 -5.67 -6.50
C LYS A 116 2.97 -6.91 -5.94
N SER A 117 3.81 -7.55 -6.76
CA SER A 117 4.69 -8.60 -6.27
C SER A 117 5.94 -7.99 -5.68
N VAL A 118 6.24 -8.32 -4.42
CA VAL A 118 7.46 -7.90 -3.72
C VAL A 118 8.32 -9.11 -3.39
N THR A 119 9.61 -8.88 -3.23
CA THR A 119 10.53 -9.88 -2.68
C THR A 119 10.61 -9.73 -1.17
N TYR A 120 10.59 -10.85 -0.44
CA TYR A 120 10.85 -10.86 1.00
C TYR A 120 12.10 -11.68 1.31
N SER A 121 12.81 -11.24 2.33
CA SER A 121 13.97 -11.92 2.93
C SER A 121 13.83 -11.82 4.44
N ILE A 122 13.94 -12.93 5.14
CA ILE A 122 13.84 -13.01 6.59
C ILE A 122 15.18 -13.49 7.13
N LYS A 123 15.80 -12.65 7.96
CA LYS A 123 17.13 -12.91 8.50
C LYS A 123 17.13 -12.89 10.01
N ASP A 124 18.00 -13.64 10.64
CA ASP A 124 18.16 -13.56 12.09
C ASP A 124 19.05 -12.40 12.55
N GLN A 125 19.34 -12.35 13.85
CA GLN A 125 20.23 -11.36 14.46
C GLN A 125 21.68 -11.40 13.92
N ASP A 126 22.11 -12.53 13.36
CA ASP A 126 23.46 -12.75 12.82
C ASP A 126 23.50 -12.49 11.29
N ASN A 127 22.38 -12.02 10.71
CA ASN A 127 22.15 -11.81 9.28
C ASN A 127 22.14 -13.11 8.45
N TYR A 128 21.98 -14.28 9.08
CA TYR A 128 21.72 -15.51 8.33
C TYR A 128 20.32 -15.45 7.74
N GLU A 129 20.19 -15.74 6.44
CA GLU A 129 18.90 -15.73 5.75
C GLU A 129 18.21 -17.08 5.90
N TRP A 130 17.09 -17.08 6.63
CA TRP A 130 16.30 -18.28 6.91
C TRP A 130 15.22 -18.51 5.87
N PHE A 131 14.57 -17.45 5.41
CA PHE A 131 13.47 -17.53 4.45
C PHE A 131 13.58 -16.46 3.40
N THR A 132 13.22 -16.81 2.16
CA THR A 132 13.20 -15.87 1.05
C THR A 132 12.13 -16.26 0.05
N GLY A 133 11.62 -15.30 -0.71
CA GLY A 133 10.68 -15.57 -1.78
C GLY A 133 9.96 -14.33 -2.26
N THR A 134 8.79 -14.54 -2.86
CA THR A 134 7.92 -13.47 -3.35
C THR A 134 6.57 -13.51 -2.65
N LEU A 135 6.01 -12.33 -2.39
CA LEU A 135 4.65 -12.17 -1.88
C LEU A 135 3.91 -11.18 -2.78
N THR A 136 2.72 -11.55 -3.25
CA THR A 136 1.84 -10.62 -3.96
C THR A 136 1.01 -9.88 -2.92
N ILE A 137 1.17 -8.57 -2.87
CA ILE A 137 0.39 -7.67 -2.03
C ILE A 137 -0.79 -7.15 -2.84
N ILE A 138 -1.97 -7.17 -2.23
CA ILE A 138 -3.22 -6.68 -2.82
C ILE A 138 -3.63 -5.41 -2.07
N ALA A 139 -4.08 -4.40 -2.81
CA ALA A 139 -4.59 -3.15 -2.25
C ALA A 139 -5.75 -3.43 -1.30
N ASN A 140 -5.74 -2.77 -0.14
CA ASN A 140 -6.81 -2.84 0.87
C ASN A 140 -7.08 -4.26 1.42
N ASP A 141 -6.14 -5.18 1.23
CA ASP A 141 -6.23 -6.55 1.71
C ASP A 141 -4.95 -6.95 2.48
N VAL A 142 -5.01 -8.10 3.15
CA VAL A 142 -3.94 -8.65 3.97
C VAL A 142 -3.41 -9.92 3.32
N SER A 143 -2.23 -9.82 2.73
CA SER A 143 -1.50 -10.94 2.13
C SER A 143 -0.66 -11.65 3.18
N LYS A 144 -0.86 -12.95 3.37
CA LYS A 144 -0.26 -13.70 4.48
C LYS A 144 0.75 -14.72 3.96
N LYS A 145 1.88 -14.85 4.66
CA LYS A 145 2.91 -15.87 4.41
C LYS A 145 3.27 -16.58 5.72
N GLN A 146 2.95 -17.86 5.80
CA GLN A 146 3.51 -18.74 6.81
C GLN A 146 4.96 -19.08 6.46
N LEU A 147 5.89 -18.80 7.36
CA LEU A 147 7.27 -19.28 7.34
C LEU A 147 7.27 -20.65 8.01
N LYS A 148 7.56 -21.69 7.24
CA LYS A 148 7.55 -23.07 7.73
C LYS A 148 8.97 -23.59 7.77
N TRP A 149 9.31 -24.33 8.83
CA TRP A 149 10.64 -24.90 9.00
C TRP A 149 11.13 -25.73 7.80
N ASP A 150 10.25 -26.47 7.12
CA ASP A 150 10.60 -27.27 5.94
C ASP A 150 10.92 -26.44 4.68
N GLU A 151 10.65 -25.13 4.73
CA GLU A 151 10.98 -24.15 3.68
C GLU A 151 12.21 -23.30 4.04
N ALA A 152 12.86 -23.55 5.19
CA ALA A 152 14.07 -22.83 5.61
C ALA A 152 15.30 -23.20 4.76
N LEU A 153 16.22 -22.23 4.58
CA LEU A 153 17.44 -22.35 3.76
C LEU A 153 18.62 -23.08 4.44
#